data_AF-A0AAU9HD07-F1
#
_entry.id   AF-A0AAU9HD07-F1
#
_cell.length_a   1.000
_cell.length_b   1.000
_cell.length_c   1.000
_cell.angle_alpha   90.00
_cell.angle_beta   90.00
_cell.angle_gamma   90.00
#
_symmetry.space_group_name_H-M   'P 1'
#
loop_
_entity.id
_entity.type
_entity.pdbx_description
1 polymer ?
#
loop_
_entity_poly.entity_id
_entity_poly.type
_entity_poly.pdbx_seq_one_letter_code
_entity_poly.pdbx_strand_id
1 'polypeptide(L)'
;MQILHHGAVNGVTGSCHQLIINDQSSFLIDCGLFQGEDSVDDLNIEFNIDTVRALIVTHCHIDHVGRIPYLLMAGFKGPIFTSIASASLLPLVIEDALKVGVTRDQKIIDTCLRLLKQQIIEVDFKTWFDLPCSGECTAKARLQRAGHILGSAYVEIDINRPTRKAKNSHRVVFSGDLGAPYTPLLPAPKAPYKADTLVIESTYGDKNHQGRKQRTQTLKNRD
;
A
#
# COMPACT_ATOMS: atom_id res chain seq x y z
N MET A 1 20.16 -2.76 -1.56
CA MET A 1 18.69 -2.81 -1.49
C MET A 1 18.38 -2.92 -0.03
N GLN A 2 17.50 -2.08 0.48
CA GLN A 2 17.14 -2.03 1.89
C GLN A 2 15.65 -1.73 1.99
N ILE A 3 14.99 -2.26 3.01
CA ILE A 3 13.61 -1.92 3.35
C ILE A 3 13.65 -1.19 4.68
N LEU A 4 13.07 0.01 4.73
CA LEU A 4 12.81 0.75 5.95
C LEU A 4 11.31 0.68 6.23
N HIS A 5 10.94 0.47 7.48
CA HIS A 5 9.54 0.42 7.89
C HIS A 5 9.24 1.67 8.71
N HIS A 6 8.29 2.48 8.22
CA HIS A 6 7.86 3.74 8.84
C HIS A 6 6.55 3.60 9.61
N GLY A 7 6.01 2.38 9.68
CA GLY A 7 4.83 1.98 10.44
C GLY A 7 4.50 0.50 10.23
N ALA A 8 3.49 -0.01 10.95
CA ALA A 8 3.11 -1.43 11.01
C ALA A 8 4.27 -2.41 11.31
N VAL A 9 5.19 -2.03 12.21
CA VAL A 9 6.33 -2.89 12.64
C VAL A 9 5.99 -3.71 13.87
N ASN A 10 5.51 -3.04 14.92
CA ASN A 10 5.12 -3.64 16.20
C ASN A 10 3.61 -3.49 16.48
N GLY A 11 2.87 -2.89 15.54
CA GLY A 11 1.45 -2.60 15.59
C GLY A 11 0.78 -2.93 14.26
N VAL A 12 -0.53 -2.74 14.19
CA VAL A 12 -1.32 -3.14 13.00
C VAL A 12 -1.56 -1.96 12.06
N THR A 13 -1.52 -0.73 12.58
CA THR A 13 -1.89 0.47 11.81
C THR A 13 -0.68 1.26 11.31
N GLY A 14 -0.95 2.25 10.45
CA GLY A 14 0.08 3.15 9.93
C GLY A 14 0.99 2.52 8.88
N SER A 15 0.49 1.55 8.10
CA SER A 15 1.30 0.82 7.11
C SER A 15 2.04 1.78 6.17
N CYS A 16 3.36 1.72 6.21
CA CYS A 16 4.23 2.50 5.35
C CYS A 16 5.61 1.84 5.28
N HIS A 17 5.99 1.37 4.10
CA HIS A 17 7.28 0.71 3.88
C HIS A 17 8.02 1.37 2.73
N GLN A 18 9.30 1.68 2.94
CA GLN A 18 10.16 2.29 1.95
C GLN A 18 11.16 1.25 1.42
N LEU A 19 11.03 0.90 0.14
CA LEU A 19 11.95 0.05 -0.59
C LEU A 19 13.03 0.90 -1.26
N ILE A 20 14.24 0.91 -0.71
CA ILE A 20 15.40 1.62 -1.25
C ILE A 20 16.13 0.71 -2.25
N ILE A 21 16.15 1.14 -3.52
CA ILE A 21 16.81 0.39 -4.59
C ILE A 21 18.25 0.86 -4.83
N ASN A 22 18.52 2.16 -4.62
CA ASN A 22 19.83 2.81 -4.65
C ASN A 22 19.77 4.18 -3.93
N ASP A 23 20.87 4.92 -3.89
CA ASP A 23 21.01 6.19 -3.16
C ASP A 23 20.13 7.32 -3.70
N GLN A 24 19.57 7.17 -4.90
CA GLN A 24 18.76 8.19 -5.57
C GLN A 24 17.30 7.79 -5.73
N SER A 25 16.93 6.55 -5.43
CA SER A 25 15.61 5.99 -5.74
C SER A 25 15.12 5.02 -4.68
N SER A 26 13.93 5.33 -4.18
CA SER A 26 13.14 4.48 -3.32
C SER A 26 11.66 4.53 -3.71
N PHE A 27 10.89 3.55 -3.26
CA PHE A 27 9.44 3.46 -3.46
C PHE A 27 8.75 3.30 -2.13
N LEU A 28 7.65 4.00 -1.93
CA LEU A 28 6.76 3.77 -0.80
C LEU A 28 5.71 2.73 -1.18
N ILE A 29 5.45 1.82 -0.26
CA ILE A 29 4.34 0.88 -0.28
C ILE A 29 3.45 1.28 0.89
N ASP A 30 2.25 1.75 0.53
CA ASP A 30 1.28 2.37 1.43
C ASP A 30 1.80 3.59 2.21
N CYS A 31 0.86 4.38 2.72
CA CYS A 31 1.11 5.54 3.55
C CYS A 31 -0.10 5.77 4.47
N GLY A 32 -0.21 4.90 5.46
CA GLY A 32 -1.37 4.76 6.32
C GLY A 32 -1.38 5.60 7.58
N LEU A 33 -2.58 5.87 8.10
CA LEU A 33 -2.76 6.52 9.39
C LEU A 33 -2.59 5.55 10.56
N PHE A 34 -1.96 6.00 11.65
CA PHE A 34 -1.95 5.27 12.91
C PHE A 34 -3.29 5.46 13.64
N GLN A 35 -3.89 4.40 14.17
CA GLN A 35 -5.19 4.44 14.84
C GLN A 35 -5.22 3.66 16.14
N GLY A 36 -6.13 4.04 17.04
CA GLY A 36 -6.37 3.31 18.29
C GLY A 36 -5.17 3.36 19.23
N GLU A 37 -4.74 2.21 19.73
CA GLU A 37 -3.60 2.10 20.65
C GLU A 37 -2.25 2.50 20.00
N ASP A 38 -2.18 2.44 18.67
CA ASP A 38 -1.01 2.85 17.89
C ASP A 38 -1.02 4.36 17.57
N SER A 39 -2.05 5.12 17.97
CA SER A 39 -2.20 6.52 17.56
C SER A 39 -1.01 7.37 18.01
N VAL A 40 -0.46 8.14 17.08
CA VAL A 40 0.59 9.12 17.35
C VAL A 40 0.03 10.53 17.22
N ASP A 41 0.50 11.44 18.07
CA ASP A 41 0.09 12.84 18.05
C ASP A 41 0.59 13.57 16.79
N ASP A 42 1.78 13.18 16.28
CA ASP A 42 2.34 13.74 15.06
C ASP A 42 2.20 12.77 13.88
N LEU A 43 1.42 13.18 12.88
CA LEU A 43 1.15 12.43 11.66
C LEU A 43 2.07 12.84 10.49
N ASN A 44 2.95 13.82 10.71
CA ASN A 44 3.88 14.33 9.72
C ASN A 44 4.82 13.24 9.18
N ILE A 45 5.33 13.46 7.97
CA ILE A 45 6.33 12.60 7.37
C ILE A 45 7.72 13.03 7.88
N GLU A 46 8.29 12.25 8.79
CA GLU A 46 9.59 12.54 9.42
C GLU A 46 10.80 12.03 8.60
N PHE A 47 10.56 11.15 7.63
CA PHE A 47 11.61 10.58 6.79
C PHE A 47 11.85 11.41 5.53
N ASN A 48 13.07 11.36 5.00
CA ASN A 48 13.42 12.07 3.78
C ASN A 48 12.69 11.45 2.56
N ILE A 49 11.93 12.29 1.84
CA ILE A 49 11.18 11.91 0.64
C ILE A 49 11.88 12.26 -0.69
N ASP A 50 13.04 12.90 -0.68
CA ASP A 50 13.78 13.36 -1.87
C ASP A 50 14.11 12.22 -2.84
N THR A 51 14.35 11.03 -2.29
CA THR A 51 14.64 9.82 -3.08
C THR A 51 13.38 9.03 -3.44
N VAL A 52 12.22 9.36 -2.87
CA VAL A 52 10.98 8.61 -3.08
C VAL A 52 10.42 8.96 -4.44
N ARG A 53 10.47 8.01 -5.36
CA ARG A 53 10.08 8.22 -6.76
C ARG A 53 8.64 7.85 -7.06
N ALA A 54 8.04 6.97 -6.27
CA ALA A 54 6.65 6.58 -6.44
C ALA A 54 6.07 6.08 -5.11
N LEU A 55 4.74 6.17 -4.99
CA LEU A 55 3.94 5.49 -3.99
C LEU A 55 3.13 4.40 -4.69
N ILE A 56 3.05 3.21 -4.08
CA ILE A 56 2.21 2.10 -4.52
C ILE A 56 1.21 1.83 -3.40
N VAL A 57 -0.07 1.95 -3.71
CA VAL A 57 -1.16 1.71 -2.76
C VAL A 57 -1.72 0.30 -2.97
N THR A 58 -1.72 -0.49 -1.91
CA THR A 58 -2.27 -1.85 -1.91
C THR A 58 -3.79 -1.82 -1.91
N HIS A 59 -4.40 -0.98 -1.08
CA HIS A 59 -5.85 -0.84 -0.95
C HIS A 59 -6.24 0.45 -0.21
N CYS A 60 -7.54 0.76 -0.14
CA CYS A 60 -8.05 2.05 0.36
C CYS A 60 -8.51 2.03 1.83
N HIS A 61 -7.95 1.18 2.69
CA HIS A 61 -8.18 1.35 4.13
C HIS A 61 -7.34 2.52 4.68
N ILE A 62 -7.87 3.19 5.71
CA ILE A 62 -7.30 4.43 6.21
C ILE A 62 -5.92 4.23 6.86
N ASP A 63 -5.69 3.07 7.45
CA ASP A 63 -4.42 2.59 7.97
C ASP A 63 -3.41 2.17 6.88
N HIS A 64 -3.76 2.32 5.60
CA HIS A 64 -2.87 2.19 4.44
C HIS A 64 -2.79 3.45 3.57
N VAL A 65 -3.76 4.37 3.64
CA VAL A 65 -3.78 5.58 2.79
C VAL A 65 -3.92 6.91 3.54
N GLY A 66 -4.25 6.88 4.83
CA GLY A 66 -4.66 8.07 5.57
C GLY A 66 -3.56 9.09 5.82
N ARG A 67 -2.27 8.75 5.62
CA ARG A 67 -1.16 9.71 5.66
C ARG A 67 -0.77 10.29 4.29
N ILE A 68 -1.42 9.87 3.20
CA ILE A 68 -1.16 10.45 1.87
C ILE A 68 -1.29 11.98 1.86
N PRO A 69 -2.27 12.63 2.52
CA PRO A 69 -2.32 14.08 2.56
C PRO A 69 -1.08 14.73 3.19
N TYR A 70 -0.57 14.14 4.27
CA TYR A 70 0.65 14.59 4.92
C TYR A 70 1.88 14.38 4.03
N LEU A 71 1.92 13.28 3.27
CA LEU A 71 2.96 13.04 2.26
C LEU A 71 2.93 14.09 1.13
N LEU A 72 1.75 14.48 0.67
CA LEU A 72 1.60 15.55 -0.31
C LEU A 72 2.04 16.91 0.26
N MET A 73 1.67 17.21 1.51
CA MET A 73 2.09 18.43 2.21
C MET A 73 3.60 18.49 2.45
N ALA A 74 4.24 17.34 2.70
CA ALA A 74 5.70 17.22 2.82
C ALA A 74 6.43 17.46 1.48
N GLY A 75 5.70 17.49 0.35
CA GLY A 75 6.24 17.87 -0.96
C GLY A 75 6.42 16.71 -1.93
N PHE A 76 5.81 15.55 -1.68
CA PHE A 76 5.85 14.43 -2.61
C PHE A 76 5.20 14.78 -3.97
N LYS A 77 5.91 14.48 -5.06
CA LYS A 77 5.53 14.82 -6.44
C LYS A 77 5.46 13.62 -7.38
N GLY A 78 5.76 12.42 -6.87
CA GLY A 78 5.81 11.21 -7.68
C GLY A 78 4.41 10.68 -8.02
N PRO A 79 4.32 9.72 -8.96
CA PRO A 79 3.09 9.00 -9.22
C PRO A 79 2.66 8.12 -8.05
N ILE A 80 1.35 7.92 -7.94
CA ILE A 80 0.68 7.04 -6.99
C ILE A 80 0.01 5.91 -7.78
N PHE A 81 0.64 4.74 -7.80
CA PHE A 81 0.14 3.56 -8.51
C PHE A 81 -0.87 2.81 -7.64
N THR A 82 -2.01 2.46 -8.22
CA THR A 82 -3.08 1.74 -7.50
C THR A 82 -3.98 0.98 -8.47
N SER A 83 -4.75 0.01 -7.99
CA SER A 83 -5.71 -0.69 -8.85
C SER A 83 -6.82 0.25 -9.32
N ILE A 84 -7.47 -0.05 -10.46
CA ILE A 84 -8.57 0.77 -11.01
C ILE A 84 -9.68 1.02 -9.97
N ALA A 85 -10.07 0.00 -9.21
CA ALA A 85 -11.10 0.13 -8.19
C ALA A 85 -10.63 1.03 -7.03
N SER A 86 -9.38 0.87 -6.60
CA SER A 86 -8.80 1.70 -5.55
C SER A 86 -8.58 3.16 -6.00
N ALA A 87 -8.23 3.40 -7.27
CA ALA A 87 -8.15 4.76 -7.83
C ALA A 87 -9.49 5.51 -7.73
N SER A 88 -10.60 4.81 -7.96
CA SER A 88 -11.94 5.40 -7.84
C SER A 88 -12.32 5.69 -6.38
N LEU A 89 -11.92 4.83 -5.44
CA LEU A 89 -12.27 4.96 -4.01
C LEU A 89 -11.36 5.95 -3.27
N LEU A 90 -10.08 6.04 -3.66
CA LEU A 90 -9.06 6.77 -2.92
C LEU A 90 -9.42 8.25 -2.69
N PRO A 91 -9.88 9.04 -3.69
CA PRO A 91 -10.26 10.43 -3.44
C PRO A 91 -11.39 10.58 -2.41
N LEU A 92 -12.35 9.66 -2.38
CA LEU A 92 -13.47 9.69 -1.44
C LEU A 92 -13.01 9.41 -0.01
N VAL A 93 -12.17 8.38 0.16
CA VAL A 93 -11.59 8.03 1.46
C VAL A 93 -10.71 9.16 1.99
N ILE A 94 -9.89 9.77 1.13
CA ILE A 94 -9.02 10.89 1.52
C ILE A 94 -9.83 12.14 1.85
N GLU A 95 -10.90 12.43 1.11
CA GLU A 95 -11.79 13.55 1.41
C GLU A 95 -12.41 13.43 2.80
N ASP A 96 -12.91 12.23 3.14
CA ASP A 96 -13.49 11.96 4.46
C ASP A 96 -12.42 12.07 5.58
N ALA A 97 -11.26 11.45 5.36
CA ALA A 97 -10.13 11.51 6.29
C ALA A 97 -9.71 12.94 6.61
N LEU A 98 -9.65 13.80 5.58
CA LEU A 98 -9.32 15.21 5.74
C LEU A 98 -10.36 15.94 6.58
N LYS A 99 -11.66 15.78 6.26
CA LYS A 99 -12.77 16.46 6.95
C LYS A 99 -12.88 16.07 8.42
N VAL A 100 -12.61 14.80 8.73
CA VAL A 100 -12.73 14.26 10.08
C VAL A 100 -11.49 14.55 10.92
N GLY A 101 -10.30 14.33 10.35
CA GLY A 101 -9.05 14.28 11.13
C GLY A 101 -8.07 15.43 10.93
N VAL A 102 -8.14 16.19 9.83
CA VAL A 102 -7.06 17.13 9.47
C VAL A 102 -7.53 18.58 9.43
N THR A 103 -8.56 18.88 8.65
CA THR A 103 -9.02 20.25 8.44
C THR A 103 -10.46 20.29 7.93
N ARG A 104 -11.17 21.36 8.27
CA ARG A 104 -12.49 21.69 7.70
C ARG A 104 -12.41 22.76 6.61
N ASP A 105 -11.21 23.24 6.28
CA ASP A 105 -11.01 24.21 5.21
C ASP A 105 -11.16 23.54 3.84
N GLN A 106 -12.26 23.86 3.16
CA GLN A 106 -12.59 23.32 1.84
C GLN A 106 -11.50 23.60 0.80
N LYS A 107 -10.79 24.73 0.87
CA LYS A 107 -9.75 25.07 -0.12
C LYS A 107 -8.55 24.13 -0.03
N ILE A 108 -8.18 23.76 1.21
CA ILE A 108 -7.07 22.82 1.46
C ILE A 108 -7.48 21.43 0.97
N ILE A 109 -8.72 21.01 1.28
CA ILE A 109 -9.28 19.73 0.82
C ILE A 109 -9.27 19.66 -0.70
N ASP A 110 -9.85 20.65 -1.38
CA ASP A 110 -9.94 20.69 -2.85
C ASP A 110 -8.55 20.67 -3.50
N THR A 111 -7.58 21.40 -2.92
CA THR A 111 -6.21 21.41 -3.40
C THR A 111 -5.54 20.05 -3.26
N CYS A 112 -5.69 19.41 -2.10
CA CYS A 112 -5.14 18.08 -1.85
C CYS A 112 -5.76 17.04 -2.79
N LEU A 113 -7.09 17.05 -2.94
CA LEU A 113 -7.79 16.13 -3.84
C LEU A 113 -7.42 16.34 -5.31
N ARG A 114 -7.20 17.60 -5.73
CA ARG A 114 -6.71 17.89 -7.08
C ARG A 114 -5.31 17.31 -7.31
N LEU A 115 -4.38 17.51 -6.37
CA LEU A 115 -3.02 16.96 -6.46
C LEU A 115 -3.04 15.43 -6.47
N LEU A 116 -3.82 14.83 -5.57
CA LEU A 116 -4.02 13.38 -5.49
C LEU A 116 -4.50 12.83 -6.83
N LYS A 117 -5.59 13.38 -7.39
CA LYS A 117 -6.13 12.95 -8.68
C LYS A 117 -5.15 13.10 -9.84
N GLN A 118 -4.28 14.11 -9.81
CA GLN A 118 -3.25 14.32 -10.84
C GLN A 118 -2.09 13.32 -10.75
N GLN A 119 -1.83 12.77 -9.55
CA GLN A 119 -0.73 11.82 -9.33
C GLN A 119 -1.17 10.35 -9.42
N ILE A 120 -2.47 10.05 -9.31
CA ILE A 120 -2.97 8.68 -9.42
C ILE A 120 -2.71 8.12 -10.82
N ILE A 121 -2.11 6.93 -10.84
CA ILE A 121 -1.96 6.09 -12.04
C ILE A 121 -2.68 4.78 -11.78
N GLU A 122 -3.73 4.54 -12.55
CA GLU A 122 -4.50 3.31 -12.50
C GLU A 122 -3.74 2.19 -13.22
N VAL A 123 -3.66 1.02 -12.59
CA VAL A 123 -3.01 -0.14 -13.20
C VAL A 123 -3.90 -1.38 -13.12
N ASP A 124 -3.87 -2.17 -14.18
CA ASP A 124 -4.53 -3.46 -14.23
C ASP A 124 -3.81 -4.49 -13.37
N PHE A 125 -4.59 -5.37 -12.74
CA PHE A 125 -4.03 -6.55 -12.10
C PHE A 125 -3.30 -7.43 -13.12
N LYS A 126 -2.21 -8.06 -12.67
CA LYS A 126 -1.36 -8.98 -13.45
C LYS A 126 -0.56 -8.32 -14.57
N THR A 127 -0.61 -7.01 -14.71
CA THR A 127 0.17 -6.25 -15.70
C THR A 127 1.41 -5.65 -15.05
N TRP A 128 2.57 -5.83 -15.68
CA TRP A 128 3.80 -5.19 -15.24
C TRP A 128 3.86 -3.74 -15.75
N PHE A 129 4.21 -2.82 -14.86
CA PHE A 129 4.43 -1.42 -15.17
C PHE A 129 5.80 -0.97 -14.66
N ASP A 130 6.40 0.00 -15.35
CA ASP A 130 7.71 0.54 -14.98
C ASP A 130 7.58 1.52 -13.82
N LEU A 131 8.49 1.39 -12.85
CA LEU A 131 8.62 2.36 -11.76
C LEU A 131 9.67 3.41 -12.12
N PRO A 132 9.44 4.69 -11.80
CA PRO A 132 10.42 5.74 -12.07
C PRO A 132 11.68 5.51 -11.22
N CYS A 133 12.82 5.30 -11.88
CA CYS A 133 14.11 5.06 -11.23
C CYS A 133 15.14 6.06 -11.75
N SER A 134 16.07 6.49 -10.89
CA SER A 134 17.30 7.18 -11.28
C SER A 134 18.50 6.25 -11.15
N GLY A 135 19.50 6.47 -12.01
CA GLY A 135 20.71 5.64 -12.08
C GLY A 135 20.55 4.40 -12.98
N GLU A 136 21.43 3.42 -12.79
CA GLU A 136 21.51 2.26 -13.69
C GLU A 136 20.51 1.14 -13.34
N CYS A 137 19.86 1.22 -12.16
CA CYS A 137 18.88 0.23 -11.73
C CYS A 137 17.53 0.48 -12.42
N THR A 138 16.85 -0.59 -12.83
CA THR A 138 15.46 -0.52 -13.30
C THR A 138 14.56 -1.32 -12.38
N ALA A 139 13.33 -0.85 -12.19
CA ALA A 139 12.34 -1.56 -11.41
C ALA A 139 11.00 -1.62 -12.16
N LYS A 140 10.34 -2.77 -12.10
CA LYS A 140 8.96 -2.95 -12.56
C LYS A 140 8.12 -3.45 -11.39
N ALA A 141 6.87 -3.05 -11.34
CA ALA A 141 5.91 -3.54 -10.37
C ALA A 141 4.69 -4.15 -11.04
N ARG A 142 3.97 -4.99 -10.30
CA ARG A 142 2.71 -5.60 -10.72
C ARG A 142 1.82 -5.81 -9.52
N LEU A 143 0.55 -5.43 -9.68
CA LEU A 143 -0.49 -5.68 -8.68
C LEU A 143 -1.14 -7.04 -8.90
N GLN A 144 -1.41 -7.74 -7.81
CA GLN A 144 -2.09 -9.03 -7.80
C GLN A 144 -3.20 -9.01 -6.77
N ARG A 145 -4.28 -9.76 -6.99
CA ARG A 145 -5.47 -9.67 -6.12
C ARG A 145 -5.19 -10.25 -4.73
N ALA A 146 -5.37 -9.42 -3.70
CA ALA A 146 -5.24 -9.83 -2.30
C ALA A 146 -6.57 -10.33 -1.68
N GLY A 147 -7.71 -9.93 -2.24
CA GLY A 147 -9.03 -10.46 -1.86
C GLY A 147 -9.57 -9.95 -0.52
N HIS A 148 -8.94 -8.92 0.05
CA HIS A 148 -9.33 -8.28 1.32
C HIS A 148 -10.52 -7.34 1.16
N ILE A 149 -10.37 -6.33 0.31
CA ILE A 149 -11.44 -5.42 -0.13
C ILE A 149 -11.46 -5.31 -1.65
N LEU A 150 -12.50 -4.66 -2.21
CA LEU A 150 -12.55 -4.37 -3.64
C LEU A 150 -11.35 -3.51 -4.05
N GLY A 151 -10.59 -3.98 -5.03
CA GLY A 151 -9.35 -3.32 -5.48
C GLY A 151 -8.09 -3.67 -4.68
N SER A 152 -8.20 -4.45 -3.60
CA SER A 152 -7.04 -4.82 -2.79
C SER A 152 -6.01 -5.64 -3.56
N ALA A 153 -4.74 -5.30 -3.34
CA ALA A 153 -3.61 -5.86 -4.03
C ALA A 153 -2.44 -6.22 -3.10
N TYR A 154 -1.77 -7.33 -3.40
CA TYR A 154 -0.37 -7.49 -3.03
C TYR A 154 0.51 -7.04 -4.19
N VAL A 155 1.70 -6.54 -3.88
CA VAL A 155 2.61 -5.91 -4.84
C VAL A 155 3.81 -6.81 -5.07
N GLU A 156 4.09 -7.14 -6.34
CA GLU A 156 5.35 -7.74 -6.76
C GLU A 156 6.24 -6.67 -7.40
N ILE A 157 7.49 -6.54 -6.94
CA ILE A 157 8.46 -5.57 -7.49
C ILE A 157 9.73 -6.32 -7.93
N ASP A 158 10.05 -6.25 -9.22
CA ASP A 158 11.28 -6.78 -9.80
C ASP A 158 12.32 -5.66 -9.93
N ILE A 159 13.45 -5.81 -9.24
CA ILE A 159 14.57 -4.88 -9.31
C ILE A 159 15.70 -5.52 -10.12
N ASN A 160 16.08 -4.89 -11.22
CA ASN A 160 17.21 -5.29 -12.04
C ASN A 160 18.37 -4.33 -11.81
N ARG A 161 19.52 -4.91 -11.46
CA ARG A 161 20.79 -4.19 -11.36
C ARG A 161 21.71 -4.61 -12.50
N PRO A 162 22.25 -3.68 -13.30
CA PRO A 162 23.24 -4.04 -14.30
C PRO A 162 24.51 -4.46 -13.58
N THR A 163 24.93 -5.71 -13.80
CA THR A 163 26.24 -6.19 -13.37
C THR A 163 26.94 -6.83 -14.55
N ARG A 164 28.29 -6.82 -14.54
CA ARG A 164 29.14 -7.40 -15.59
C ARG A 164 28.96 -8.92 -15.79
N LYS A 165 28.32 -9.62 -14.84
CA LYS A 165 28.05 -11.06 -14.91
C LYS A 165 26.59 -11.33 -14.57
N ALA A 166 25.78 -11.40 -15.63
CA ALA A 166 24.36 -11.74 -15.65
C ALA A 166 23.38 -10.72 -15.04
N LYS A 167 22.18 -10.70 -15.65
CA LYS A 167 21.02 -9.88 -15.27
C LYS A 167 20.35 -10.57 -14.08
N ASN A 168 20.72 -10.20 -12.85
CA ASN A 168 20.05 -10.73 -11.66
C ASN A 168 18.85 -9.84 -11.31
N SER A 169 17.65 -10.42 -11.36
CA SER A 169 16.39 -9.76 -10.99
C SER A 169 16.01 -10.23 -9.59
N HIS A 170 15.98 -9.31 -8.63
CA HIS A 170 15.54 -9.58 -7.26
C HIS A 170 14.06 -9.20 -7.11
N ARG A 171 13.22 -10.15 -6.70
CA ARG A 171 11.79 -9.92 -6.48
C ARG A 171 11.49 -9.67 -5.00
N VAL A 172 10.96 -8.48 -4.72
CA VAL A 172 10.37 -8.15 -3.42
C VAL A 172 8.86 -8.22 -3.53
N VAL A 173 8.20 -8.85 -2.56
CA VAL A 173 6.74 -8.93 -2.48
C VAL A 173 6.26 -8.28 -1.19
N PHE A 174 5.26 -7.41 -1.29
CA PHE A 174 4.54 -6.83 -0.15
C PHE A 174 3.11 -7.36 -0.19
N SER A 175 2.65 -8.01 0.88
CA SER A 175 1.31 -8.62 0.89
C SER A 175 0.18 -7.59 0.89
N GLY A 176 0.40 -6.41 1.49
CA GLY A 176 -0.71 -5.62 2.02
C GLY A 176 -1.54 -6.49 2.97
N ASP A 177 -2.85 -6.30 2.97
CA ASP A 177 -3.77 -7.14 3.73
C ASP A 177 -4.34 -8.25 2.84
N LEU A 178 -4.30 -9.48 3.33
CA LEU A 178 -4.78 -10.67 2.64
C LEU A 178 -6.17 -11.04 3.13
N GLY A 179 -7.10 -11.15 2.18
CA GLY A 179 -8.46 -11.56 2.49
C GLY A 179 -8.55 -13.04 2.86
N ALA A 180 -9.46 -13.35 3.78
CA ALA A 180 -9.82 -14.72 4.07
C ALA A 180 -10.39 -15.42 2.80
N PRO A 181 -10.04 -16.68 2.55
CA PRO A 181 -10.55 -17.40 1.38
C PRO A 181 -12.06 -17.67 1.49
N TYR A 182 -12.67 -17.95 0.34
CA TYR A 182 -14.08 -18.35 0.21
C TYR A 182 -15.09 -17.28 0.64
N THR A 183 -14.78 -15.99 0.55
CA THR A 183 -15.80 -14.92 0.66
C THR A 183 -16.70 -14.94 -0.59
N PRO A 184 -17.95 -14.43 -0.54
CA PRO A 184 -18.88 -14.49 -1.67
C PRO A 184 -18.56 -13.46 -2.74
N LEU A 185 -17.91 -12.36 -2.34
CA LEU A 185 -17.75 -11.16 -3.14
C LEU A 185 -16.35 -11.04 -3.74
N LEU A 186 -15.33 -11.57 -3.07
CA LEU A 186 -13.94 -11.38 -3.45
C LEU A 186 -13.26 -12.72 -3.75
N PRO A 187 -12.39 -12.78 -4.77
CA PRO A 187 -11.62 -13.98 -5.05
C PRO A 187 -10.62 -14.23 -3.92
N ALA A 188 -10.36 -15.50 -3.62
CA ALA A 188 -9.32 -15.87 -2.68
C ALA A 188 -7.93 -15.39 -3.19
N PRO A 189 -7.04 -14.90 -2.31
CA PRO A 189 -5.68 -14.56 -2.68
C PRO A 189 -4.95 -15.79 -3.24
N LYS A 190 -4.12 -15.57 -4.25
CA LYS A 190 -3.22 -16.59 -4.79
C LYS A 190 -1.80 -16.24 -4.39
N ALA A 191 -1.03 -17.24 -3.97
CA ALA A 191 0.37 -17.04 -3.62
C ALA A 191 1.18 -16.56 -4.85
N PRO A 192 2.19 -15.70 -4.66
CA PRO A 192 3.11 -15.33 -5.73
C PRO A 192 3.90 -16.56 -6.19
N TYR A 193 4.28 -16.59 -7.47
CA TYR A 193 5.08 -17.69 -8.03
C TYR A 193 6.49 -17.77 -7.42
N LYS A 194 7.07 -16.61 -7.11
CA LYS A 194 8.36 -16.48 -6.42
C LYS A 194 8.42 -15.20 -5.60
N ALA A 195 9.26 -15.19 -4.58
CA ALA A 195 9.68 -13.99 -3.86
C ALA A 195 11.10 -14.26 -3.32
N ASP A 196 12.03 -13.35 -3.58
CA ASP A 196 13.37 -13.39 -2.97
C ASP A 196 13.35 -12.66 -1.61
N THR A 197 12.41 -11.72 -1.44
CA THR A 197 12.09 -11.08 -0.16
C THR A 197 10.57 -10.92 -0.05
N LEU A 198 9.99 -11.30 1.09
CA LEU A 198 8.57 -11.19 1.36
C LEU A 198 8.36 -10.36 2.63
N VAL A 199 7.62 -9.26 2.49
CA VAL A 199 7.04 -8.50 3.59
C VAL A 199 5.57 -8.89 3.66
N ILE A 200 5.18 -9.54 4.75
CA ILE A 200 3.84 -10.09 4.93
C ILE A 200 3.19 -9.54 6.20
N GLU A 201 1.90 -9.25 6.13
CA GLU A 201 1.12 -8.90 7.32
C GLU A 201 1.11 -10.04 8.35
N SER A 202 0.81 -9.70 9.60
CA SER A 202 0.75 -10.67 10.70
C SER A 202 -0.46 -10.45 11.63
N THR A 203 -1.51 -9.80 11.13
CA THR A 203 -2.71 -9.37 11.86
C THR A 203 -3.34 -10.46 12.73
N TYR A 204 -3.35 -11.71 12.24
CA TYR A 204 -3.85 -12.88 12.97
C TYR A 204 -2.79 -13.99 13.07
N GLY A 205 -1.50 -13.64 13.11
CA GLY A 205 -0.41 -14.61 13.13
C GLY A 205 -0.43 -15.59 14.30
N ASP A 206 -1.21 -15.29 15.35
CA ASP A 206 -1.35 -16.09 16.57
C ASP A 206 -2.60 -16.98 16.60
N LYS A 207 -3.53 -16.86 15.64
CA LYS A 207 -4.86 -17.49 15.71
C LYS A 207 -5.37 -17.97 14.35
N ASN A 208 -6.05 -19.11 14.36
CA ASN A 208 -6.84 -19.58 13.22
C ASN A 208 -8.28 -19.09 13.31
N HIS A 209 -8.82 -18.56 12.21
CA HIS A 209 -10.23 -18.21 12.14
C HIS A 209 -11.13 -19.46 12.16
N GLN A 210 -12.27 -19.35 12.85
CA GLN A 210 -13.32 -20.35 12.79
C GLN A 210 -13.86 -20.52 11.35
N GLY A 211 -14.21 -21.76 11.01
CA GLY A 211 -14.71 -22.11 9.69
C GLY A 211 -15.92 -21.28 9.29
N ARG A 212 -15.96 -20.80 8.04
CA ARG A 212 -16.98 -19.86 7.57
C ARG A 212 -18.42 -20.34 7.79
N LYS A 213 -18.68 -21.64 7.57
CA LYS A 213 -19.99 -22.26 7.81
C LYS A 213 -20.45 -22.09 9.26
N GLN A 214 -19.53 -22.32 10.22
CA GLN A 214 -19.81 -22.16 11.65
C GLN A 214 -20.11 -20.70 11.98
N ARG A 215 -19.30 -19.75 11.49
CA ARG A 215 -19.55 -18.31 11.71
C ARG A 215 -20.91 -17.84 11.18
N THR A 216 -21.30 -18.29 9.98
CA THR A 216 -22.63 -17.99 9.42
C THR A 216 -23.75 -18.60 10.27
N GLN A 217 -23.58 -19.82 10.76
CA GLN A 217 -24.57 -20.48 11.61
C GLN A 217 -24.69 -19.78 12.97
N THR A 218 -23.57 -19.42 13.60
CA THR A 218 -23.57 -18.62 14.85
C THR A 218 -24.27 -17.28 14.68
N LEU A 219 -24.04 -16.58 13.56
CA LEU A 219 -24.73 -15.32 13.25
C LEU A 219 -26.24 -15.51 13.09
N LYS A 220 -26.68 -16.60 12.44
CA LYS A 220 -28.11 -16.91 12.26
C LYS A 220 -28.80 -17.36 13.54
N ASN A 221 -28.06 -17.96 14.46
CA ASN A 221 -28.58 -18.54 15.70
C ASN A 221 -28.41 -17.61 16.91
N ARG A 222 -27.92 -16.38 16.71
CA ARG A 222 -27.91 -15.33 17.73
C ARG A 222 -29.24 -14.58 17.64
N ASP A 223 -30.27 -15.17 18.24
CA ASP A 223 -31.46 -14.47 18.73
C ASP A 223 -31.22 -14.07 20.20
#